data_AF-A0AA36E740-F1
#
_entry.id   AF-A0AA36E740-F1
#
_cell.length_a   1.000
_cell.length_b   1.000
_cell.length_c   1.000
_cell.angle_alpha   90.00
_cell.angle_beta   90.00
_cell.angle_gamma   90.00
#
_symmetry.space_group_name_H-M   'P 1'
#
loop_
_entity.id
_entity.type
_entity.pdbx_description
1 polymer ?
#
loop_
_entity_poly.entity_id
_entity_poly.type
_entity_poly.pdbx_seq_one_letter_code
_entity_poly.pdbx_strand_id
1 'polypeptide(L)'
;MFDERVNEDVRYKEFEVMVSSAIEDLTTDSELKNVDLVFFPIVDGNYYLICFNLKSFSILIIDQRRLVGTVESVYGNIPHVLQKNSCRFLNDVYKKRVKTLMTRNVVMLKMKCQAYNHSDDGGIYLMRHMERFMGDQTSKWDCGLAVDFIHQDLGNDWI
;
A
#
# COMPACT_ATOMS: atom_id res chain seq x y z
N MET A 1 -13.61 -7.72 -2.05
CA MET A 1 -14.03 -6.35 -2.40
C MET A 1 -14.48 -5.64 -1.13
N PHE A 2 -14.03 -4.41 -0.90
CA PHE A 2 -14.42 -3.61 0.26
C PHE A 2 -15.93 -3.28 0.20
N ASP A 3 -16.70 -3.67 1.22
CA ASP A 3 -18.14 -3.38 1.31
C ASP A 3 -18.39 -2.30 2.38
N GLU A 4 -18.83 -1.12 1.96
CA GLU A 4 -19.11 0.02 2.86
C GLU A 4 -20.29 -0.22 3.81
N ARG A 5 -21.15 -1.20 3.53
CA ARG A 5 -22.34 -1.50 4.34
C ARG A 5 -22.01 -2.25 5.63
N VAL A 6 -20.84 -2.87 5.71
CA VAL A 6 -20.37 -3.55 6.91
C VAL A 6 -20.12 -2.54 8.02
N ASN A 7 -20.70 -2.77 9.19
CA ASN A 7 -20.53 -1.94 10.38
C ASN A 7 -19.04 -1.72 10.70
N GLU A 8 -18.68 -0.50 11.10
CA GLU A 8 -17.28 -0.12 11.34
C GLU A 8 -16.61 -0.96 12.44
N ASP A 9 -17.31 -1.29 13.53
CA ASP A 9 -16.75 -2.08 14.62
C ASP A 9 -16.58 -3.55 14.26
N VAL A 10 -17.51 -4.11 13.47
CA VAL A 10 -17.38 -5.47 12.92
C VAL A 10 -16.15 -5.54 12.02
N ARG A 11 -16.00 -4.57 11.10
CA ARG A 11 -14.84 -4.47 10.21
C ARG A 11 -13.53 -4.28 10.97
N TYR A 12 -13.54 -3.46 12.02
CA TYR A 12 -12.37 -3.29 12.87
C TYR A 12 -12.02 -4.59 13.59
N LYS A 13 -13.00 -5.36 14.06
CA LYS A 13 -12.73 -6.61 14.75
C LYS A 13 -12.10 -7.66 13.84
N GLU A 14 -12.55 -7.76 12.59
CA GLU A 14 -11.94 -8.61 11.58
C GLU A 14 -10.50 -8.17 11.27
N PHE A 15 -10.28 -6.86 11.12
CA PHE A 15 -8.95 -6.28 10.94
C PHE A 15 -8.02 -6.61 12.11
N GLU A 16 -8.49 -6.42 13.35
CA GLU A 16 -7.72 -6.70 14.56
C GLU A 16 -7.31 -8.16 14.65
N VAL A 17 -8.22 -9.10 14.35
CA VAL A 17 -7.91 -10.53 14.33
C VAL A 17 -6.85 -10.84 13.27
N MET A 18 -7.01 -10.31 12.06
CA MET A 18 -6.07 -10.54 10.96
C MET A 18 -4.67 -10.02 11.28
N VAL A 19 -4.56 -8.77 11.76
CA VAL A 19 -3.27 -8.19 12.12
C VAL A 19 -2.65 -8.95 13.28
N SER A 20 -3.41 -9.23 14.35
CA SER A 20 -2.90 -9.96 15.51
C SER A 20 -2.34 -11.33 15.14
N SER A 21 -2.99 -12.05 14.22
CA SER A 21 -2.47 -13.31 13.69
C SER A 21 -1.20 -13.12 12.87
N ALA A 22 -1.13 -12.09 12.02
CA ALA A 22 0.05 -11.80 11.21
C ALA A 22 1.28 -11.36 12.03
N ILE A 23 1.07 -10.87 13.26
CA ILE A 23 2.12 -10.44 14.17
C ILE A 23 2.24 -11.35 15.40
N GLU A 24 1.72 -12.58 15.37
CA GLU A 24 1.70 -13.46 16.53
C GLU A 24 3.10 -13.77 17.09
N ASP A 25 4.10 -13.78 16.21
CA ASP A 25 5.52 -13.94 16.56
C ASP A 25 6.15 -12.68 17.17
N LEU A 26 5.49 -11.51 17.06
CA LEU A 26 5.91 -10.27 17.72
C LEU A 26 5.29 -10.23 19.13
N THR A 27 5.90 -11.01 20.02
CA THR A 27 5.37 -11.29 21.36
C THR A 27 5.42 -10.10 22.34
N THR A 28 6.12 -9.01 21.98
CA THR A 28 6.30 -7.84 22.84
C THR A 28 6.02 -6.51 22.13
N ASP A 29 5.56 -5.52 22.91
CA ASP A 29 5.48 -4.12 22.49
C ASP A 29 6.81 -3.57 21.97
N SER A 30 7.95 -4.09 22.46
CA SER A 30 9.27 -3.66 22.04
C SER A 30 9.61 -4.14 20.62
N GLU A 31 9.23 -5.37 20.28
CA GLU A 31 9.40 -5.91 18.92
C GLU A 31 8.52 -5.14 17.94
N LEU A 32 7.26 -4.88 18.33
CA LEU A 32 6.38 -4.05 17.52
C LEU A 32 6.96 -2.66 17.30
N LYS A 33 7.57 -2.02 18.31
CA LYS A 33 8.23 -0.70 18.23
C LYS A 33 9.40 -0.62 17.27
N ASN A 34 10.00 -1.77 16.94
CA ASN A 34 11.12 -1.88 15.99
C ASN A 34 10.64 -2.13 14.56
N VAL A 35 9.32 -2.26 14.33
CA VAL A 35 8.76 -2.35 12.99
C VAL A 35 8.84 -0.99 12.31
N ASP A 36 9.49 -0.96 11.16
CA ASP A 36 9.75 0.24 10.40
C ASP A 36 8.72 0.49 9.29
N LEU A 37 8.31 -0.59 8.62
CA LEU A 37 7.40 -0.58 7.48
C LEU A 37 6.34 -1.64 7.71
N VAL A 38 5.07 -1.28 7.52
CA VAL A 38 3.95 -2.22 7.48
C VAL A 38 3.34 -2.17 6.09
N PHE A 39 3.29 -3.30 5.42
CA PHE A 39 2.72 -3.42 4.08
C PHE A 39 1.38 -4.12 4.13
N PHE A 40 0.37 -3.51 3.54
CA PHE A 40 -0.91 -4.14 3.28
C PHE A 40 -1.06 -4.37 1.78
N PRO A 41 -1.00 -5.63 1.32
CA PRO A 41 -1.32 -5.96 -0.07
C PRO A 41 -2.83 -5.84 -0.28
N ILE A 42 -3.22 -5.07 -1.30
CA ILE A 42 -4.62 -4.86 -1.65
C ILE A 42 -4.91 -5.55 -2.98
N VAL A 43 -5.98 -6.34 -2.97
CA VAL A 43 -6.51 -7.05 -4.14
C VAL A 43 -8.00 -6.75 -4.25
N ASP A 44 -8.34 -5.81 -5.13
CA ASP A 44 -9.73 -5.31 -5.31
C ASP A 44 -10.20 -5.35 -6.78
N GLY A 45 -9.52 -6.14 -7.60
CA GLY A 45 -9.55 -6.08 -9.06
C GLY A 45 -8.24 -5.56 -9.64
N ASN A 46 -7.44 -4.87 -8.81
CA ASN A 46 -6.06 -4.50 -9.10
C ASN A 46 -5.14 -4.95 -7.95
N TYR A 47 -3.83 -4.84 -8.18
CA TYR A 47 -2.79 -5.19 -7.21
C TYR A 47 -1.96 -3.96 -6.87
N TYR A 48 -2.01 -3.53 -5.61
CA TYR A 48 -1.18 -2.43 -5.11
C TYR A 48 -0.90 -2.60 -3.61
N LEU A 49 0.09 -1.86 -3.09
CA LEU A 49 0.40 -1.85 -1.67
C LEU A 49 -0.03 -0.54 -1.03
N ILE A 50 -0.49 -0.63 0.21
CA ILE A 50 -0.52 0.51 1.13
C ILE A 50 0.58 0.27 2.18
N CYS A 51 1.59 1.14 2.17
CA CYS A 51 2.72 1.09 3.08
C CYS A 51 2.59 2.15 4.17
N PHE A 52 2.56 1.72 5.43
CA PHE A 52 2.74 2.59 6.58
C PHE A 52 4.23 2.62 6.91
N ASN A 53 4.89 3.72 6.56
CA ASN A 53 6.28 3.95 6.95
C ASN A 53 6.29 4.62 8.33
N LEU A 54 6.59 3.80 9.34
CA LEU A 54 6.61 4.20 10.76
C LEU A 54 7.88 4.99 11.12
N LYS A 55 8.94 4.96 10.29
CA LYS A 55 10.11 5.85 10.45
C LYS A 55 9.76 7.30 10.15
N SER A 56 9.12 7.54 9.02
CA SER A 56 8.78 8.89 8.54
C SER A 56 7.37 9.34 8.90
N PHE A 57 6.55 8.46 9.48
CA PHE A 57 5.12 8.68 9.72
C PHE A 57 4.37 9.08 8.46
N SER A 58 4.56 8.33 7.37
CA SER A 58 3.89 8.54 6.09
C SER A 58 3.14 7.30 5.65
N ILE A 59 2.07 7.50 4.87
CA ILE A 59 1.27 6.43 4.29
C ILE A 59 1.37 6.55 2.79
N LEU A 60 1.92 5.52 2.14
CA LEU A 60 2.25 5.52 0.73
C LEU A 60 1.43 4.46 0.01
N ILE A 61 0.89 4.81 -1.15
CA ILE A 61 0.33 3.84 -2.10
C ILE A 61 1.40 3.55 -3.13
N ILE A 62 1.75 2.27 -3.28
CA ILE A 62 2.73 1.77 -4.22
C ILE A 62 1.97 0.92 -5.24
N ASP A 63 1.76 1.49 -6.43
CA ASP A 63 1.01 0.88 -7.53
C ASP A 63 1.86 0.91 -8.79
N GLN A 64 1.93 -0.22 -9.49
CA GLN A 64 2.59 -0.38 -10.80
C GLN A 64 1.96 0.55 -11.86
N ARG A 65 0.68 0.86 -11.72
CA ARG A 65 -0.04 1.65 -12.73
C ARG A 65 0.25 3.14 -12.56
N ARG A 66 0.51 3.81 -13.67
CA ARG A 66 0.63 5.27 -13.73
C ARG A 66 -0.76 5.89 -13.82
N LEU A 67 -1.34 6.19 -12.66
CA LEU A 67 -2.70 6.70 -12.53
C LEU A 67 -2.72 8.23 -12.37
N VAL A 68 -3.81 8.86 -12.82
CA VAL A 68 -4.06 10.30 -12.70
C VAL A 68 -5.37 10.49 -11.93
N GLY A 69 -5.34 11.28 -10.86
CA GLY A 69 -6.51 11.52 -10.01
C GLY A 69 -6.11 11.84 -8.56
N THR A 70 -7.10 11.92 -7.68
CA THR A 70 -6.89 11.94 -6.23
C THR A 70 -6.85 10.51 -5.68
N VAL A 71 -6.45 10.33 -4.42
CA VAL A 71 -6.50 9.02 -3.76
C VAL A 71 -7.93 8.48 -3.74
N GLU A 72 -8.90 9.34 -3.45
CA GLU A 72 -10.32 9.00 -3.36
C GLU A 72 -10.88 8.60 -4.74
N SER A 73 -10.52 9.30 -5.81
CA SER A 73 -11.03 8.99 -7.14
C SER A 73 -10.46 7.68 -7.70
N VAL A 74 -9.28 7.25 -7.24
CA VAL A 74 -8.57 6.08 -7.77
C VAL A 74 -8.77 4.83 -6.91
N TYR A 75 -8.72 4.97 -5.58
CA TYR A 75 -8.74 3.84 -4.63
C TYR A 75 -9.97 3.86 -3.71
N GLY A 76 -10.88 4.82 -3.91
CA GLY A 76 -12.05 5.00 -3.06
C GLY A 76 -11.66 5.25 -1.60
N ASN A 77 -12.44 4.65 -0.69
CA ASN A 77 -12.27 4.85 0.73
C ASN A 77 -11.32 3.83 1.40
N ILE A 78 -10.77 2.87 0.62
CA ILE A 78 -9.92 1.78 1.15
C ILE A 78 -8.73 2.34 1.95
N PRO A 79 -7.95 3.32 1.44
CA PRO A 79 -6.78 3.80 2.17
C PRO A 79 -7.14 4.50 3.48
N HIS A 80 -8.23 5.26 3.50
CA HIS A 80 -8.71 5.98 4.69
C HIS A 80 -9.22 5.01 5.77
N VAL A 81 -9.98 3.99 5.39
CA VAL A 81 -10.44 2.96 6.35
C VAL A 81 -9.25 2.17 6.91
N LEU A 82 -8.29 1.81 6.05
CA LEU A 82 -7.10 1.11 6.50
C LEU A 82 -6.25 1.97 7.44
N GLN A 83 -6.11 3.27 7.16
CA GLN A 83 -5.45 4.23 8.06
C GLN A 83 -6.14 4.29 9.42
N LYS A 84 -7.48 4.46 9.44
CA LYS A 84 -8.28 4.52 10.67
C LYS A 84 -8.10 3.25 11.51
N ASN A 85 -8.24 2.08 10.90
CA ASN A 85 -8.13 0.80 11.61
C ASN A 85 -6.71 0.52 12.09
N SER A 86 -5.70 0.78 11.26
CA SER A 86 -4.29 0.62 11.64
C SER A 86 -3.93 1.56 12.79
N CYS A 87 -4.38 2.81 12.75
CA CYS A 87 -4.16 3.75 13.84
C CYS A 87 -4.89 3.34 15.13
N ARG A 88 -6.14 2.86 15.03
CA ARG A 88 -6.88 2.33 16.18
C ARG A 88 -6.13 1.16 16.84
N PHE A 89 -5.62 0.22 16.04
CA PHE A 89 -4.83 -0.93 16.50
C PHE A 89 -3.51 -0.51 17.14
N LEU A 90 -2.76 0.39 16.50
CA LEU A 90 -1.46 0.84 17.00
C LEU A 90 -1.56 1.78 18.21
N ASN A 91 -2.75 2.30 18.53
CA ASN A 91 -2.92 3.34 19.55
C ASN A 91 -2.41 2.89 20.93
N ASP A 92 -2.59 1.63 21.27
CA ASP A 92 -2.19 1.10 22.57
C ASP A 92 -0.65 0.97 22.70
N VAL A 93 0.03 0.60 21.61
CA VAL A 93 1.49 0.39 21.54
C VAL A 93 2.25 1.71 21.31
N TYR A 94 1.68 2.61 20.51
CA TYR A 94 2.38 3.77 19.95
C TYR A 94 1.82 5.13 20.34
N LYS A 95 0.69 5.21 21.08
CA LYS A 95 0.06 6.42 21.68
C LYS A 95 0.36 7.76 20.99
N LYS A 96 1.48 8.43 21.33
CA LYS A 96 1.87 9.74 20.77
C LYS A 96 2.15 9.71 19.26
N ARG A 97 2.73 8.62 18.75
CA ARG A 97 3.09 8.45 17.33
C ARG A 97 1.88 8.26 16.43
N VAL A 98 0.83 7.60 16.92
CA VAL A 98 -0.42 7.34 16.16
C VAL A 98 -1.16 8.62 15.81
N LYS A 99 -1.20 9.61 16.72
CA LYS A 99 -1.83 10.91 16.43
C LYS A 99 -1.19 11.61 15.24
N THR A 100 0.12 11.41 15.03
CA THR A 100 0.82 11.96 13.86
C THR A 100 0.42 11.21 12.58
N LEU A 101 0.29 9.89 12.63
CA LEU A 101 -0.16 9.09 11.48
C LEU A 101 -1.60 9.40 11.08
N MET A 102 -2.50 9.63 12.03
CA MET A 102 -3.91 9.96 11.76
C MET A 102 -4.12 11.27 10.99
N THR A 103 -3.20 12.23 11.10
CA THR A 103 -3.32 13.54 10.44
C THR A 103 -2.58 13.61 9.10
N ARG A 104 -1.91 12.53 8.71
CA ARG A 104 -1.12 12.48 7.48
C ARG A 104 -1.99 12.08 6.31
N ASN A 105 -1.82 12.80 5.21
CA ASN A 105 -2.43 12.43 3.94
C ASN A 105 -1.78 11.14 3.42
N VAL A 106 -2.61 10.27 2.85
CA VAL A 106 -2.15 9.15 2.04
C VAL A 106 -1.61 9.70 0.71
N VAL A 107 -0.44 9.23 0.28
CA VAL A 107 0.25 9.74 -0.91
C VAL A 107 0.48 8.62 -1.92
N MET A 108 0.11 8.85 -3.18
CA MET A 108 0.53 7.98 -4.28
C MET A 108 2.02 8.19 -4.56
N LEU A 109 2.82 7.14 -4.37
CA LEU A 109 4.24 7.19 -4.69
C LEU A 109 4.42 7.21 -6.22
N LYS A 110 5.09 8.25 -6.71
CA LYS A 110 5.49 8.32 -8.13
C LYS A 110 6.81 7.59 -8.30
N MET A 111 6.84 6.62 -9.20
CA MET A 111 7.99 5.73 -9.39
C MET A 111 8.36 5.66 -10.86
N LYS A 112 9.63 5.34 -11.17
CA LYS A 112 10.08 5.22 -12.57
C LYS A 112 9.52 3.98 -13.25
N CYS A 113 9.34 2.91 -12.51
CA CYS A 113 8.86 1.62 -13.00
C CYS A 113 7.34 1.56 -13.25
N GLN A 114 6.62 2.69 -13.18
CA GLN A 114 5.17 2.70 -13.42
C GLN A 114 4.83 2.68 -14.92
N ALA A 115 3.83 1.88 -15.29
CA ALA A 115 3.32 1.76 -16.66
C ALA A 115 1.88 2.29 -16.79
N TYR A 116 1.53 2.82 -17.96
CA TYR A 116 0.13 3.24 -18.25
C TYR A 116 -0.80 2.05 -18.57
N ASN A 117 -0.23 0.92 -19.02
CA ASN A 117 -0.99 -0.25 -19.42
C ASN A 117 -1.26 -1.16 -18.21
N HIS A 118 -2.41 -1.82 -18.20
CA HIS A 118 -2.66 -2.91 -17.26
C HIS A 118 -1.79 -4.10 -17.64
N SER A 119 -1.09 -4.67 -16.65
CA SER A 119 -0.34 -5.91 -16.78
C SER A 119 -1.04 -7.00 -15.96
N ASP A 120 -1.16 -8.20 -16.53
CA ASP A 120 -1.59 -9.39 -15.77
C ASP A 120 -0.61 -9.72 -14.62
N ASP A 121 0.60 -9.17 -14.68
CA ASP A 121 1.68 -9.33 -13.70
C ASP A 121 1.54 -8.46 -12.45
N GLY A 122 0.40 -7.79 -12.23
CA GLY A 122 0.21 -6.87 -11.10
C GLY A 122 0.59 -7.47 -9.74
N GLY A 123 0.31 -8.76 -9.53
CA GLY A 123 0.72 -9.50 -8.34
C GLY A 123 2.25 -9.67 -8.20
N ILE A 124 2.96 -9.86 -9.31
CA ILE A 124 4.43 -9.97 -9.33
C ILE A 124 5.06 -8.63 -8.96
N TYR A 125 4.58 -7.53 -9.54
CA TYR A 125 5.03 -6.18 -9.18
C TYR A 125 4.77 -5.89 -7.70
N LEU A 126 3.58 -6.24 -7.19
CA LEU A 126 3.24 -6.11 -5.78
C LEU A 126 4.24 -6.85 -4.88
N MET A 127 4.52 -8.13 -5.16
CA MET A 127 5.49 -8.92 -4.39
C MET A 127 6.90 -8.33 -4.47
N ARG A 128 7.32 -7.87 -5.65
CA ARG A 128 8.64 -7.24 -5.83
C ARG A 128 8.76 -5.92 -5.08
N HIS A 129 7.69 -5.13 -5.02
CA HIS A 129 7.66 -3.92 -4.21
C HIS A 129 7.82 -4.24 -2.71
N MET A 130 7.16 -5.29 -2.20
CA MET A 130 7.34 -5.73 -0.81
C MET A 130 8.78 -6.19 -0.53
N GLU A 131 9.41 -6.90 -1.48
CA GLU A 131 10.78 -7.40 -1.34
C GLU A 131 11.82 -6.26 -1.27
N ARG A 132 11.64 -5.23 -2.10
CA ARG A 132 12.71 -4.23 -2.35
C ARG A 132 12.48 -2.89 -1.68
N PHE A 133 11.25 -2.49 -1.41
CA PHE A 133 10.95 -1.16 -0.90
C PHE A 133 11.40 -1.02 0.56
N MET A 134 12.33 -0.09 0.81
CA MET A 134 12.92 0.14 2.15
C MET A 134 12.54 1.51 2.74
N GLY A 135 11.45 2.13 2.24
CA GLY A 135 10.93 3.39 2.78
C GLY A 135 11.39 4.66 2.05
N ASP A 136 12.06 4.53 0.91
CA ASP A 136 12.50 5.68 0.10
C ASP A 136 11.29 6.33 -0.60
N GLN A 137 11.10 7.63 -0.39
CA GLN A 137 10.02 8.41 -1.01
C GLN A 137 10.46 9.14 -2.29
N THR A 138 11.69 8.89 -2.77
CA THR A 138 12.18 9.59 -3.95
C THR A 138 11.51 9.09 -5.22
N SER A 139 11.30 10.01 -6.17
CA SER A 139 10.87 9.69 -7.54
C SER A 139 11.89 8.86 -8.33
N LYS A 140 13.00 8.47 -7.70
CA LYS A 140 14.03 7.60 -8.27
C LYS A 140 13.75 6.12 -7.99
N TRP A 141 12.77 5.81 -7.15
CA TRP A 141 12.42 4.43 -6.83
C TRP A 141 12.09 3.63 -8.10
N ASP A 142 12.70 2.45 -8.17
CA ASP A 142 12.62 1.49 -9.26
C ASP A 142 12.58 0.10 -8.62
N CYS A 143 11.60 -0.74 -9.00
CA CYS A 143 11.45 -2.08 -8.47
C CYS A 143 12.37 -3.12 -9.15
N GLY A 144 13.14 -2.71 -10.16
CA GLY A 144 14.09 -3.56 -10.87
C GLY A 144 13.43 -4.58 -11.80
N LEU A 145 12.13 -4.46 -12.06
CA LEU A 145 11.45 -5.13 -13.16
C LEU A 145 11.41 -4.18 -14.35
N ALA A 146 11.66 -4.72 -15.55
CA ALA A 146 11.49 -3.95 -16.77
C ALA A 146 10.01 -3.56 -16.87
N VAL A 147 9.73 -2.29 -17.20
CA VAL A 147 8.38 -1.93 -17.63
C VAL A 147 8.16 -2.68 -18.95
N ASP A 148 7.25 -3.64 -18.96
CA ASP A 148 6.95 -4.38 -20.18
C ASP A 148 6.50 -3.38 -21.25
N PHE A 149 7.38 -3.12 -22.22
CA PHE A 149 7.09 -2.38 -23.45
C PHE A 149 6.21 -3.19 -24.41
N ILE A 150 5.67 -4.32 -23.97
CA ILE A 150 4.89 -5.24 -24.78
C ILE A 150 3.49 -4.65 -24.95
N HIS A 151 3.41 -3.75 -25.93
CA HIS A 151 2.29 -3.33 -26.77
C HIS A 151 2.50 -1.89 -27.29
N GLN A 152 3.75 -1.49 -27.60
CA GLN A 152 3.94 -0.53 -28.69
C GLN A 152 3.99 -1.31 -29.99
N ASP A 153 2.96 -1.10 -30.80
CA ASP A 153 2.82 -1.36 -32.23
C ASP A 153 3.98 -2.16 -32.85
N LEU A 154 3.73 -3.45 -33.10
CA LEU A 154 4.33 -4.10 -34.26
C LEU A 154 3.85 -3.31 -35.48
N GLY A 155 4.69 -2.38 -35.91
CA GLY A 155 4.60 -1.80 -37.24
C GLY A 155 4.50 -2.94 -38.23
N ASN A 156 3.35 -3.02 -38.88
CA ASN A 156 3.20 -3.71 -40.14
C ASN A 156 2.88 -2.64 -41.18
N ASP A 157 3.95 -2.27 -41.88
CA ASP A 157 4.00 -2.14 -43.34
C ASP A 157 2.68 -1.84 -44.06
N TRP A 158 2.55 -0.58 -44.47
CA TRP A 158 1.92 -0.26 -45.75
C TRP A 158 2.97 0.42 -46.62
N ILE A 159 3.56 -0.38 -47.52
CA ILE A 159 3.90 0.09 -48.86
C ILE A 159 2.59 0.44 -49.57
#